data_AF-A0A2P4XTJ8-F1
#
_entry.id   AF-A0A2P4XTJ8-F1
#
_cell.length_a   1.000
_cell.length_b   1.000
_cell.length_c   1.000
_cell.angle_alpha   90.00
_cell.angle_beta   90.00
_cell.angle_gamma   90.00
#
_symmetry.space_group_name_H-M   'P 1'
#
loop_
_entity.id
_entity.type
_entity.pdbx_description
1 polymer ?
#
loop_
_entity_poly.entity_id
_entity_poly.type
_entity_poly.pdbx_seq_one_letter_code
_entity_poly.pdbx_strand_id
1 'polypeptide(L)'
;MTLDTLTRAQAEVSHIRLKNSLAQTSQTFREHFHSEQELFRTIAPLDVEDIVRLERLNQCCKRVRIWRRQVTNPLLQYKLQQNVGAKGGPGGVSGSMIASKKPERRMHASLLMSLIVDMYEQRIFSEVEGFQESFPEFVVRFLSQRSSNRRLAVDQLHSTVSTVLHTASNHARVRVFGSLCGIDDKFNPPEKIKVFLHILENLYRSKVAASIGASGANTARIEEAAAAIPLADVVFHNVGITQNVAQQVISDLFQDNFFWNFRFWIAPCRELHLDCSWPSGVCEELQERALTLATASRNTLLNTNRKIDGDAFLELLLEAWTDRAKQLHALLESATDLEENASSELLRSRQVMQDSRMQHRPISNEERQFFDQLIDEYWNAPVSWSSAKVQGRIAALEYRRPLTQLQQLYAIYVAELPPSRRLWEWSNWHWETEWEWGALVVIDQ
;
A
#
# COMPACT_ATOMS: atom_id res chain seq x y z
N MET A 1 34.60 -20.24 -36.88
CA MET A 1 33.50 -19.74 -36.03
C MET A 1 33.65 -20.37 -34.66
N THR A 2 33.80 -19.55 -33.62
CA THR A 2 33.90 -20.01 -32.23
C THR A 2 32.50 -20.16 -31.63
N LEU A 3 32.37 -20.99 -30.59
CA LEU A 3 31.12 -21.17 -29.85
C LEU A 3 30.52 -19.82 -29.39
N ASP A 4 31.39 -18.86 -29.04
CA ASP A 4 31.03 -17.48 -28.68
C ASP A 4 30.40 -16.66 -29.81
N THR A 5 30.79 -16.90 -31.06
CA THR A 5 30.14 -16.23 -32.21
C THR A 5 28.74 -16.77 -32.48
N LEU A 6 28.49 -18.05 -32.20
CA LEU A 6 27.17 -18.66 -32.38
C LEU A 6 26.21 -18.28 -31.25
N THR A 7 26.68 -18.24 -30.00
CA THR A 7 25.86 -17.81 -28.85
C THR A 7 25.50 -16.32 -28.94
N ARG A 8 26.41 -15.47 -29.41
CA ARG A 8 26.15 -14.04 -29.61
C ARG A 8 25.13 -13.80 -30.73
N ALA A 9 25.27 -14.50 -31.87
CA ALA A 9 24.29 -14.40 -32.96
C ALA A 9 22.90 -14.90 -32.54
N GLN A 10 22.82 -15.97 -31.73
CA GLN A 10 21.55 -16.48 -31.22
C GLN A 10 20.92 -15.55 -30.18
N ALA A 11 21.73 -14.86 -29.36
CA ALA A 11 21.28 -13.81 -28.44
C ALA A 11 20.74 -12.58 -29.19
N GLU A 12 21.38 -12.18 -30.29
CA GLU A 12 20.91 -11.07 -31.12
C GLU A 12 19.58 -11.38 -31.81
N VAL A 13 19.42 -12.59 -32.36
CA VAL A 13 18.16 -13.01 -33.00
C VAL A 13 17.01 -13.10 -32.00
N SER A 14 17.28 -13.60 -30.78
CA SER A 14 16.26 -13.66 -29.72
C SER A 14 15.90 -12.28 -29.18
N HIS A 15 16.87 -11.37 -29.06
CA HIS A 15 16.63 -9.98 -28.68
C HIS A 15 15.80 -9.22 -29.73
N ILE A 16 16.05 -9.43 -31.02
CA ILE A 16 15.26 -8.84 -32.11
C ILE A 16 13.82 -9.39 -32.11
N ARG A 17 13.63 -10.70 -31.92
CA ARG A 17 12.28 -11.29 -31.77
C ARG A 17 11.53 -10.70 -30.58
N LEU A 18 12.20 -10.52 -29.44
CA LEU A 18 11.59 -9.96 -28.25
C LEU A 18 11.18 -8.49 -28.48
N LYS A 19 12.05 -7.71 -29.13
CA LYS A 19 11.77 -6.32 -29.50
C LYS A 19 10.57 -6.20 -30.45
N ASN A 20 10.47 -7.09 -31.44
CA ASN A 20 9.34 -7.12 -32.37
C ASN A 20 8.03 -7.56 -31.69
N SER A 21 8.09 -8.55 -30.80
CA SER A 21 6.93 -8.96 -29.99
C SER A 21 6.43 -7.84 -29.08
N LEU A 22 7.34 -7.08 -28.48
CA LEU A 22 7.04 -5.95 -27.61
C LEU A 22 6.50 -4.74 -28.39
N ALA A 23 7.00 -4.50 -29.61
CA ALA A 23 6.44 -3.52 -30.52
C ALA A 23 5.02 -3.90 -30.97
N GLN A 24 4.80 -5.18 -31.26
CA GLN A 24 3.49 -5.69 -31.69
C GLN A 24 2.47 -5.61 -30.55
N THR A 25 2.82 -6.04 -29.33
CA THR A 25 1.95 -5.89 -28.14
C THR A 25 1.71 -4.43 -27.76
N SER A 26 2.71 -3.56 -27.91
CA SER A 26 2.53 -2.10 -27.75
C SER A 26 1.55 -1.53 -28.78
N GLN A 27 1.59 -2.02 -30.02
CA GLN A 27 0.68 -1.60 -31.08
C GLN A 27 -0.74 -2.14 -30.86
N THR A 28 -0.89 -3.40 -30.45
CA THR A 28 -2.22 -3.96 -30.09
C THR A 28 -2.80 -3.24 -28.87
N PHE A 29 -1.97 -2.88 -27.90
CA PHE A 29 -2.37 -2.08 -26.75
C PHE A 29 -2.81 -0.67 -27.15
N ARG A 30 -2.08 -0.01 -28.07
CA ARG A 30 -2.46 1.31 -28.60
C ARG A 30 -3.75 1.26 -29.42
N GLU A 31 -3.98 0.21 -30.20
CA GLU A 31 -5.21 0.01 -30.97
C GLU A 31 -6.40 -0.26 -30.04
N HIS A 32 -6.22 -1.09 -29.00
CA HIS A 32 -7.23 -1.31 -27.96
C HIS A 32 -7.52 -0.01 -27.21
N PHE A 33 -6.49 0.76 -26.85
CA PHE A 33 -6.62 2.06 -26.18
C PHE A 33 -7.25 3.12 -27.09
N HIS A 34 -7.04 3.07 -28.41
CA HIS A 34 -7.72 3.94 -29.38
C HIS A 34 -9.21 3.59 -29.50
N SER A 35 -9.55 2.29 -29.53
CA SER A 35 -10.94 1.82 -29.54
C SER A 35 -11.67 2.15 -28.23
N GLU A 36 -10.95 2.11 -27.10
CA GLU A 36 -11.44 2.59 -25.81
C GLU A 36 -11.58 4.11 -25.80
N GLN A 37 -10.63 4.87 -26.35
CA GLN A 37 -10.72 6.34 -26.46
C GLN A 37 -11.88 6.82 -27.35
N GLU A 38 -12.27 6.08 -28.38
CA GLU A 38 -13.49 6.36 -29.13
C GLU A 38 -14.76 6.11 -28.32
N LEU A 39 -14.76 5.09 -27.45
CA LEU A 39 -15.81 4.88 -26.42
C LEU A 39 -15.79 5.98 -25.34
N PHE A 40 -14.64 6.60 -25.06
CA PHE A 40 -14.51 7.73 -24.12
C PHE A 40 -14.89 9.09 -24.74
N ARG A 41 -14.89 9.22 -26.07
CA ARG A 41 -15.33 10.46 -26.76
C ARG A 41 -16.85 10.70 -26.68
N THR A 42 -17.63 9.67 -26.41
CA THR A 42 -19.08 9.76 -26.18
C THR A 42 -19.46 10.00 -24.72
N ILE A 43 -18.48 10.06 -23.83
CA ILE A 43 -18.70 10.31 -22.41
C ILE A 43 -18.61 11.82 -22.14
N ALA A 44 -19.59 12.36 -21.41
CA ALA A 44 -19.68 13.78 -21.12
C ALA A 44 -18.42 14.27 -20.37
N PRO A 45 -17.98 15.53 -20.55
CA PRO A 45 -16.77 16.06 -19.92
C PRO A 45 -16.75 15.98 -18.38
N LEU A 46 -17.91 15.86 -17.73
CA LEU A 46 -18.04 15.61 -16.28
C LEU A 46 -17.50 14.23 -15.84
N ASP A 47 -17.61 13.20 -16.68
CA ASP A 47 -17.15 11.84 -16.33
C ASP A 47 -15.62 11.67 -16.46
N VAL A 48 -14.95 12.53 -17.23
CA VAL A 48 -13.48 12.48 -17.41
C VAL A 48 -12.75 12.91 -16.14
N GLU A 49 -13.26 13.94 -15.45
CA GLU A 49 -12.74 14.35 -14.13
C GLU A 49 -12.93 13.25 -13.08
N ASP A 50 -14.07 12.55 -13.11
CA ASP A 50 -14.35 11.43 -12.21
C ASP A 50 -13.41 10.24 -12.45
N ILE A 51 -13.09 9.92 -13.71
CA ILE A 51 -12.12 8.85 -14.04
C ILE A 51 -10.72 9.20 -13.54
N VAL A 52 -10.27 10.44 -13.73
CA VAL A 52 -8.96 10.89 -13.26
C VAL A 52 -8.89 10.88 -11.73
N ARG A 53 -9.98 11.29 -11.06
CA ARG A 53 -10.09 11.22 -9.60
C ARG A 53 -10.04 9.77 -9.09
N LEU A 54 -10.78 8.86 -9.73
CA LEU A 54 -10.79 7.43 -9.38
C LEU A 54 -9.42 6.77 -9.56
N GLU A 55 -8.69 7.08 -10.64
CA GLU A 55 -7.35 6.56 -10.86
C GLU A 55 -6.37 7.07 -9.79
N ARG A 56 -6.43 8.38 -9.44
CA ARG A 56 -5.61 8.95 -8.35
C ARG A 56 -5.90 8.26 -7.01
N LEU A 57 -7.17 8.08 -6.68
CA LEU A 57 -7.60 7.38 -5.47
C LEU A 57 -7.07 5.95 -5.43
N ASN A 58 -7.17 5.20 -6.54
CA ASN A 58 -6.64 3.85 -6.66
C ASN A 58 -5.12 3.79 -6.44
N GLN A 59 -4.37 4.75 -7.01
CA GLN A 59 -2.93 4.87 -6.76
C GLN A 59 -2.61 5.21 -5.29
N CYS A 60 -3.45 6.01 -4.62
CA CYS A 60 -3.32 6.29 -3.19
C CYS A 60 -3.54 5.04 -2.34
N CYS A 61 -4.63 4.30 -2.59
CA CYS A 61 -4.92 3.02 -1.94
C CYS A 61 -3.74 2.03 -2.10
N LYS A 62 -3.23 1.85 -3.33
CA LYS A 62 -2.05 1.02 -3.60
C LYS A 62 -0.82 1.46 -2.81
N ARG A 63 -0.57 2.77 -2.71
CA ARG A 63 0.57 3.32 -1.98
C ARG A 63 0.49 3.05 -0.48
N VAL A 64 -0.68 3.25 0.13
CA VAL A 64 -0.94 2.91 1.55
C VAL A 64 -0.65 1.43 1.80
N ARG A 65 -1.06 0.53 0.89
CA ARG A 65 -0.76 -0.91 0.99
C ARG A 65 0.72 -1.24 0.77
N ILE A 66 1.43 -0.51 -0.09
CA ILE A 66 2.89 -0.68 -0.28
C ILE A 66 3.65 -0.27 0.97
N TRP A 67 3.27 0.81 1.64
CA TRP A 67 3.86 1.20 2.93
C TRP A 67 3.74 0.09 3.99
N ARG A 68 2.72 -0.77 3.87
CA ARG A 68 2.53 -1.93 4.74
C ARG A 68 3.42 -3.13 4.38
N ARG A 69 3.99 -3.20 3.17
CA ARG A 69 4.87 -4.34 2.82
C ARG A 69 6.01 -4.37 3.81
N GLN A 70 6.05 -5.41 4.63
CA GLN A 70 7.12 -5.63 5.60
C GLN A 70 8.44 -5.67 4.84
N VAL A 71 9.22 -4.59 4.94
CA VAL A 71 10.61 -4.62 4.50
C VAL A 71 11.33 -5.56 5.44
N THR A 72 11.99 -6.56 4.86
CA THR A 72 12.67 -7.59 5.63
C THR A 72 13.74 -6.94 6.50
N ASN A 73 13.54 -6.96 7.81
CA ASN A 73 14.52 -6.43 8.74
C ASN A 73 15.73 -7.40 8.83
N PRO A 74 16.93 -7.00 8.38
CA PRO A 74 18.10 -7.87 8.40
C PRO A 74 18.48 -8.28 9.83
N LEU A 75 18.23 -7.44 10.85
CA LEU A 75 18.49 -7.79 12.25
C LEU A 75 17.59 -8.91 12.75
N LEU A 76 16.34 -8.98 12.26
CA LEU A 76 15.44 -10.11 12.56
C LEU A 76 15.92 -11.40 11.91
N GLN A 77 16.58 -11.35 10.75
CA GLN A 77 17.20 -12.55 10.15
C GLN A 77 18.33 -13.07 11.04
N TYR A 78 19.19 -12.20 11.55
CA TYR A 78 20.24 -12.59 12.51
C TYR A 78 19.63 -13.11 13.83
N LYS A 79 18.55 -12.51 14.34
CA LYS A 79 17.81 -13.04 15.49
C LYS A 79 17.29 -14.47 15.23
N LEU A 80 16.73 -14.74 14.05
CA LEU A 80 16.23 -16.06 13.67
C LEU A 80 17.37 -17.08 13.49
N GLN A 81 18.49 -16.68 12.89
CA GLN A 81 19.68 -17.54 12.75
C GLN A 81 20.28 -17.94 14.10
N GLN A 82 20.23 -17.05 15.10
CA GLN A 82 20.62 -17.37 16.47
C GLN A 82 19.77 -18.52 17.05
N ASN A 83 18.47 -18.54 16.73
CA ASN A 83 17.54 -19.57 17.21
C ASN A 83 17.65 -20.89 16.40
N VAL A 84 17.97 -20.80 15.10
CA VAL A 84 18.07 -21.97 14.21
C VAL A 84 19.43 -22.67 14.31
N GLY A 85 20.49 -21.98 14.72
CA GLY A 85 21.81 -22.58 15.01
C GLY A 85 21.81 -23.63 16.13
N ALA A 86 20.67 -23.81 16.82
CA ALA A 86 20.44 -24.85 17.82
C ALA A 86 19.83 -26.15 17.24
N LYS A 87 19.41 -26.19 15.97
CA LYS A 87 18.84 -27.39 15.34
C LYS A 87 19.22 -27.50 13.86
N GLY A 88 20.12 -28.43 13.55
CA GLY A 88 20.45 -28.76 12.17
C GLY A 88 21.31 -30.01 12.04
N GLY A 89 20.67 -31.18 12.07
CA GLY A 89 21.21 -32.46 11.62
C GLY A 89 20.07 -33.43 11.39
N PRO A 90 19.86 -33.99 10.17
CA PRO A 90 18.78 -34.92 9.91
C PRO A 90 19.21 -36.33 10.31
N GLY A 91 18.50 -36.92 11.27
CA GLY A 91 18.63 -38.33 11.65
C GLY A 91 19.23 -38.55 13.04
N GLY A 92 18.45 -39.10 13.96
CA GLY A 92 18.94 -39.54 15.27
C GLY A 92 17.87 -39.45 16.37
N VAL A 93 17.05 -40.50 16.47
CA VAL A 93 16.25 -40.81 17.65
C VAL A 93 17.20 -41.21 18.80
N SER A 94 16.81 -40.86 20.02
CA SER A 94 17.29 -41.31 21.34
C SER A 94 18.15 -40.35 22.17
N GLY A 95 17.72 -40.25 23.43
CA GLY A 95 18.11 -39.32 24.47
C GLY A 95 19.60 -39.14 24.71
N SER A 96 19.97 -37.90 25.01
CA SER A 96 21.06 -37.60 25.92
C SER A 96 20.83 -36.23 26.57
N MET A 97 20.72 -36.22 27.90
CA MET A 97 20.72 -35.02 28.72
C MET A 97 22.08 -34.33 28.64
N ILE A 98 22.31 -33.44 27.68
CA ILE A 98 23.37 -32.42 27.81
C ILE A 98 22.87 -31.12 27.16
N ALA A 99 22.14 -30.32 27.96
CA ALA A 99 21.96 -28.91 27.69
C ALA A 99 23.33 -28.20 27.83
N SER A 100 24.12 -28.18 26.76
CA SER A 100 25.27 -27.28 26.70
C SER A 100 24.77 -25.86 26.43
N LYS A 101 24.54 -25.13 27.52
CA LYS A 101 24.35 -23.67 27.54
C LYS A 101 25.59 -23.02 26.92
N LYS A 102 25.59 -22.77 25.60
CA LYS A 102 26.46 -21.72 25.08
C LYS A 102 26.00 -20.44 25.75
N PRO A 103 26.86 -19.73 26.50
CA PRO A 103 26.45 -18.47 27.11
C PRO A 103 25.95 -17.58 25.98
N GLU A 104 24.75 -17.02 26.11
CA GLU A 104 24.37 -15.89 25.28
C GLU A 104 25.49 -14.87 25.45
N ARG A 105 26.31 -14.72 24.41
CA ARG A 105 27.41 -13.77 24.39
C ARG A 105 26.74 -12.41 24.38
N ARG A 106 26.52 -11.84 25.56
CA ARG A 106 25.95 -10.51 25.74
C ARG A 106 27.10 -9.52 25.90
N MET A 107 27.00 -8.38 25.24
CA MET A 107 27.89 -7.27 25.49
C MET A 107 27.46 -6.53 26.77
N HIS A 108 28.42 -5.89 27.43
CA HIS A 108 28.14 -5.01 28.56
C HIS A 108 27.22 -3.86 28.14
N ALA A 109 26.24 -3.52 28.98
CA ALA A 109 25.27 -2.47 28.69
C ALA A 109 25.93 -1.12 28.38
N SER A 110 26.99 -0.76 29.11
CA SER A 110 27.74 0.48 28.86
C SER A 110 28.37 0.54 27.47
N LEU A 111 28.87 -0.60 26.97
CA LEU A 111 29.43 -0.71 25.62
C LEU A 111 28.34 -0.60 24.55
N LEU A 112 27.15 -1.14 24.82
CA LEU A 112 26.00 -0.96 23.93
C LEU A 112 25.56 0.50 23.89
N MET A 113 25.49 1.17 25.04
CA MET A 113 25.11 2.58 25.13
C MET A 113 26.08 3.48 24.37
N SER A 114 27.39 3.26 24.46
CA SER A 114 28.37 4.04 23.68
C SER A 114 28.23 3.76 22.17
N LEU A 115 28.00 2.50 21.79
CA LEU A 115 27.80 2.11 20.40
C LEU A 115 26.53 2.76 19.81
N ILE A 116 25.45 2.83 20.59
CA ILE A 116 24.20 3.51 20.18
C ILE A 116 24.46 4.99 19.92
N VAL A 117 25.24 5.66 20.77
CA VAL A 117 25.60 7.08 20.59
C VAL A 117 26.38 7.27 19.29
N ASP A 118 27.44 6.49 19.06
CA ASP A 118 28.22 6.55 17.80
C ASP A 118 27.33 6.34 16.56
N MET A 119 26.38 5.42 16.64
CA MET A 119 25.44 5.12 15.56
C MET A 119 24.52 6.31 15.27
N TYR A 120 23.98 6.96 16.30
CA TYR A 120 23.12 8.12 16.11
C TYR A 120 23.88 9.32 15.54
N GLU A 121 25.11 9.58 16.01
CA GLU A 121 25.93 10.65 15.44
C GLU A 121 26.23 10.40 13.96
N GLN A 122 26.72 9.20 13.62
CA GLN A 122 26.97 8.86 12.21
C GLN A 122 25.71 8.89 11.35
N ARG A 123 24.56 8.50 11.91
CA ARG A 123 23.28 8.55 11.19
C ARG A 123 22.81 9.97 10.92
N ILE A 124 22.99 10.90 11.86
CA ILE A 124 22.64 12.31 11.69
C ILE A 124 23.51 12.94 10.60
N PHE A 125 24.82 12.68 10.60
CA PHE A 125 25.72 13.18 9.55
C PHE A 125 25.34 12.67 8.17
N SER A 126 24.96 11.38 8.06
CA SER A 126 24.57 10.80 6.76
C SER A 126 23.15 11.19 6.31
N GLU A 127 22.28 11.71 7.18
CA GLU A 127 20.97 12.25 6.78
C GLU A 127 21.10 13.52 5.94
N VAL A 128 22.10 14.33 6.26
CA VAL A 128 22.45 15.55 5.49
C VAL A 128 22.87 15.21 4.06
N GLU A 129 23.40 14.01 3.82
CA GLU A 129 23.93 13.57 2.51
C GLU A 129 22.90 12.83 1.62
N GLY A 130 21.70 12.53 2.14
CA GLY A 130 20.59 11.90 1.40
C GLY A 130 20.65 10.36 1.36
N PHE A 131 19.59 9.70 1.86
CA PHE A 131 19.59 8.25 2.10
C PHE A 131 18.91 7.37 1.03
N GLN A 132 19.45 6.14 0.88
CA GLN A 132 18.78 4.99 0.27
C GLN A 132 18.60 3.78 1.22
N GLU A 133 19.32 3.68 2.36
CA GLU A 133 19.28 2.51 3.28
C GLU A 133 18.41 2.73 4.54
N SER A 134 17.72 1.67 4.99
CA SER A 134 16.93 1.65 6.23
C SER A 134 17.79 1.63 7.49
N PHE A 135 17.24 2.01 8.65
CA PHE A 135 18.02 2.07 9.90
C PHE A 135 18.58 0.71 10.35
N PRO A 136 17.84 -0.41 10.28
CA PRO A 136 18.40 -1.73 10.58
C PRO A 136 19.54 -2.16 9.63
N GLU A 137 19.45 -1.81 8.34
CA GLU A 137 20.52 -2.05 7.36
C GLU A 137 21.78 -1.25 7.71
N PHE A 138 21.61 0.02 8.08
CA PHE A 138 22.69 0.86 8.57
C PHE A 138 23.37 0.25 9.80
N VAL A 139 22.61 -0.24 10.78
CA VAL A 139 23.15 -0.89 11.99
C VAL A 139 23.99 -2.12 11.61
N VAL A 140 23.51 -2.96 10.70
CA VAL A 140 24.26 -4.12 10.20
C VAL A 140 25.54 -3.69 9.51
N ARG A 141 25.47 -2.70 8.63
CA ARG A 141 26.63 -2.17 7.90
C ARG A 141 27.66 -1.59 8.87
N PHE A 142 27.23 -0.76 9.82
CA PHE A 142 28.08 -0.11 10.81
C PHE A 142 28.85 -1.15 11.65
N LEU A 143 28.15 -2.15 12.17
CA LEU A 143 28.78 -3.21 12.97
C LEU A 143 29.72 -4.09 12.13
N SER A 144 29.34 -4.35 10.87
CA SER A 144 30.16 -5.13 9.96
C SER A 144 31.43 -4.40 9.53
N GLN A 145 31.39 -3.09 9.34
CA GLN A 145 32.54 -2.28 8.93
C GLN A 145 33.58 -2.09 10.04
N ARG A 146 33.14 -2.08 11.32
CA ARG A 146 34.07 -1.98 12.47
C ARG A 146 34.78 -3.30 12.76
N SER A 147 34.30 -4.41 12.21
CA SER A 147 34.92 -5.72 12.37
C SER A 147 35.79 -6.06 11.18
N SER A 148 37.05 -6.42 11.42
CA SER A 148 37.96 -6.93 10.39
C SER A 148 37.60 -8.33 9.89
N ASN A 149 36.68 -9.03 10.56
CA ASN A 149 36.30 -10.41 10.25
C ASN A 149 34.78 -10.58 10.22
N ARG A 150 34.27 -11.22 9.16
CA ARG A 150 32.84 -11.53 8.99
C ARG A 150 32.26 -12.36 10.15
N ARG A 151 33.01 -13.33 10.70
CA ARG A 151 32.53 -14.12 11.85
C ARG A 151 32.39 -13.27 13.11
N LEU A 152 33.36 -12.39 13.36
CA LEU A 152 33.31 -11.47 14.51
C LEU A 152 32.18 -10.44 14.36
N ALA A 153 31.90 -9.98 13.14
CA ALA A 153 30.77 -9.09 12.86
C ALA A 153 29.43 -9.76 13.20
N VAL A 154 29.25 -11.01 12.79
CA VAL A 154 28.03 -11.80 13.08
C VAL A 154 27.90 -12.06 14.58
N ASP A 155 28.99 -12.42 15.27
CA ASP A 155 28.99 -12.59 16.73
C ASP A 155 28.64 -11.28 17.46
N GLN A 156 29.15 -10.14 16.99
CA GLN A 156 28.84 -8.82 17.55
C GLN A 156 27.38 -8.42 17.30
N LEU A 157 26.81 -8.75 16.13
CA LEU A 157 25.40 -8.54 15.81
C LEU A 157 24.50 -9.36 16.74
N HIS A 158 24.79 -10.65 16.93
CA HIS A 158 24.05 -11.50 17.86
C HIS A 158 24.14 -11.00 19.30
N SER A 159 25.32 -10.55 19.71
CA SER A 159 25.55 -9.98 21.03
C SER A 159 24.76 -8.69 21.26
N THR A 160 24.73 -7.81 20.26
CA THR A 160 23.96 -6.56 20.29
C THR A 160 22.47 -6.85 20.40
N VAL A 161 21.92 -7.70 19.53
CA VAL A 161 20.50 -8.09 19.55
C VAL A 161 20.12 -8.74 20.88
N SER A 162 20.98 -9.63 21.40
CA SER A 162 20.74 -10.30 22.69
C SER A 162 20.75 -9.30 23.83
N THR A 163 21.71 -8.37 23.89
CA THR A 163 21.76 -7.36 24.95
C THR A 163 20.56 -6.42 24.87
N VAL A 164 20.14 -5.99 23.67
CA VAL A 164 18.93 -5.16 23.51
C VAL A 164 17.71 -5.86 24.12
N LEU A 165 17.46 -7.11 23.76
CA LEU A 165 16.29 -7.87 24.26
C LEU A 165 16.29 -8.06 25.78
N HIS A 166 17.47 -8.22 26.40
CA HIS A 166 17.59 -8.49 27.84
C HIS A 166 17.72 -7.23 28.70
N THR A 167 18.27 -6.16 28.15
CA THR A 167 18.60 -4.92 28.88
C THR A 167 17.55 -3.83 28.66
N ALA A 168 16.70 -3.97 27.64
CA ALA A 168 15.57 -3.09 27.36
C ALA A 168 14.73 -2.76 28.60
N SER A 169 14.43 -3.72 29.49
CA SER A 169 13.59 -3.44 30.66
C SER A 169 14.16 -2.36 31.60
N ASN A 170 15.48 -2.14 31.59
CA ASN A 170 16.17 -1.33 32.59
C ASN A 170 16.72 -0.01 32.05
N HIS A 171 16.77 0.19 30.72
CA HIS A 171 17.38 1.37 30.10
C HIS A 171 16.54 1.94 28.95
N ALA A 172 16.02 3.15 29.13
CA ALA A 172 15.18 3.85 28.13
C ALA A 172 15.86 3.98 26.75
N ARG A 173 17.14 4.38 26.71
CA ARG A 173 17.90 4.49 25.47
C ARG A 173 18.02 3.16 24.71
N VAL A 174 18.16 2.04 25.43
CA VAL A 174 18.22 0.70 24.81
C VAL A 174 16.86 0.30 24.23
N ARG A 175 15.75 0.67 24.90
CA ARG A 175 14.39 0.48 24.37
C ARG A 175 14.15 1.30 23.12
N VAL A 176 14.47 2.59 23.15
CA VAL A 176 14.38 3.47 21.99
C VAL A 176 15.17 2.90 20.81
N PHE A 177 16.41 2.47 21.05
CA PHE A 177 17.22 1.82 20.02
C PHE A 177 16.59 0.52 19.48
N GLY A 178 16.10 -0.35 20.36
CA GLY A 178 15.40 -1.58 19.98
C GLY A 178 14.16 -1.31 19.11
N SER A 179 13.40 -0.28 19.50
CA SER A 179 12.19 0.20 18.84
C SER A 179 12.46 0.74 17.44
N LEU A 180 13.52 1.54 17.28
CA LEU A 180 13.96 2.05 15.98
C LEU A 180 14.49 0.93 15.08
N CYS A 181 15.14 -0.07 15.68
CA CYS A 181 15.61 -1.25 14.97
C CYS A 181 14.48 -2.25 14.66
N GLY A 182 13.26 -2.08 15.16
CA GLY A 182 12.15 -3.02 14.99
C GLY A 182 12.45 -4.42 15.56
N ILE A 183 13.20 -4.48 16.67
CA ILE A 183 13.57 -5.75 17.34
C ILE A 183 12.45 -6.22 18.29
N ASP A 184 11.73 -5.26 18.86
CA ASP A 184 10.68 -5.39 19.89
C ASP A 184 9.28 -5.02 19.36
N ASP A 185 9.15 -4.05 18.44
CA ASP A 185 7.86 -3.64 17.86
C ASP A 185 7.60 -4.28 16.49
N LYS A 186 6.38 -4.79 16.29
CA LYS A 186 5.89 -5.29 15.01
C LYS A 186 5.60 -4.15 14.03
N PHE A 187 5.34 -2.95 14.55
CA PHE A 187 5.08 -1.74 13.78
C PHE A 187 6.29 -0.81 13.84
N ASN A 188 7.08 -0.78 12.77
CA ASN A 188 8.27 0.07 12.67
C ASN A 188 8.33 0.76 11.29
N PRO A 189 7.61 1.88 11.10
CA PRO A 189 7.60 2.59 9.83
C PRO A 189 8.98 3.24 9.57
N PRO A 190 9.42 3.34 8.32
CA PRO A 190 10.74 3.88 7.98
C PRO A 190 10.93 5.34 8.39
N GLU A 191 9.85 6.09 8.60
CA GLU A 191 9.90 7.49 9.03
C GLU A 191 10.18 7.64 10.53
N LYS A 192 10.00 6.58 11.33
CA LYS A 192 10.22 6.62 12.79
C LYS A 192 11.62 7.08 13.16
N ILE A 193 12.64 6.64 12.41
CA ILE A 193 14.01 7.12 12.62
C ILE A 193 14.15 8.60 12.28
N LYS A 194 13.53 9.09 11.19
CA LYS A 194 13.62 10.51 10.81
C LYS A 194 13.02 11.40 11.88
N VAL A 195 11.87 11.01 12.41
CA VAL A 195 11.21 11.71 13.53
C VAL A 195 12.12 11.74 14.74
N PHE A 196 12.72 10.60 15.11
CA PHE A 196 13.66 10.54 16.22
C PHE A 196 14.87 11.46 16.04
N LEU A 197 15.45 11.51 14.84
CA LEU A 197 16.59 12.40 14.54
C LEU A 197 16.20 13.88 14.61
N HIS A 198 15.01 14.25 14.14
CA HIS A 198 14.50 15.63 14.27
C HIS A 198 14.19 16.00 15.73
N ILE A 199 13.72 15.05 16.55
CA ILE A 199 13.56 15.26 18.00
C ILE A 199 14.93 15.50 18.64
N LEU A 200 15.96 14.71 18.29
CA LEU A 200 17.32 14.90 18.78
C LEU A 200 17.88 16.27 18.39
N GLU A 201 17.68 16.69 17.14
CA GLU A 201 18.12 17.98 16.63
C GLU A 201 17.43 19.14 17.35
N ASN A 202 16.10 19.07 17.53
CA ASN A 202 15.35 20.08 18.28
C ASN A 202 15.80 20.14 19.75
N LEU A 203 16.00 18.99 20.38
CA LEU A 203 16.49 18.93 21.76
C LEU A 203 17.91 19.52 21.89
N TYR A 204 18.78 19.21 20.94
CA TYR A 204 20.12 19.78 20.86
C TYR A 204 20.08 21.30 20.77
N ARG A 205 19.35 21.84 19.77
CA ARG A 205 19.21 23.29 19.57
C ARG A 205 18.65 23.97 20.80
N SER A 206 17.60 23.43 21.42
CA SER A 206 16.98 24.02 22.61
C SER A 206 17.88 23.97 23.84
N LYS A 207 18.69 22.90 24.00
CA LYS A 207 19.69 22.81 25.08
C LYS A 207 20.85 23.80 24.89
N VAL A 208 21.36 23.92 23.67
CA VAL A 208 22.44 24.88 23.34
C VAL A 208 21.94 26.32 23.49
N ALA A 209 20.72 26.60 23.02
CA ALA A 209 20.10 27.91 23.20
C ALA A 209 19.86 28.23 24.67
N ALA A 210 19.48 27.27 25.52
CA ALA A 210 19.31 27.50 26.95
C ALA A 210 20.65 27.71 27.69
N SER A 211 21.73 27.06 27.26
CA SER A 211 23.06 27.24 27.88
C SER A 211 23.71 28.57 27.48
N ILE A 212 23.46 29.05 26.26
CA ILE A 212 23.98 30.31 25.73
C ILE A 212 23.05 31.50 26.02
N GLY A 213 21.74 31.28 26.08
CA GLY A 213 20.74 32.31 26.40
C GLY A 213 20.90 32.84 27.83
N ALA A 214 21.41 32.02 28.75
CA ALA A 214 21.80 32.45 30.09
C ALA A 214 22.96 33.47 30.08
N SER A 215 23.73 33.57 28.99
CA SER A 215 24.82 34.53 28.80
C SER A 215 24.50 35.66 27.81
N GLY A 216 23.24 35.80 27.37
CA GLY A 216 22.74 36.96 26.62
C GLY A 216 23.20 37.05 25.15
N ALA A 217 23.49 35.94 24.48
CA ALA A 217 23.94 35.96 23.09
C ALA A 217 22.79 35.97 22.04
N ASN A 218 23.02 36.64 20.91
CA ASN A 218 22.11 36.67 19.76
C ASN A 218 22.06 35.32 19.02
N THR A 219 20.97 35.06 18.27
CA THR A 219 20.71 33.83 17.49
C THR A 219 21.87 33.38 16.59
N ALA A 220 22.56 34.31 15.92
CA ALA A 220 23.72 34.00 15.07
C ALA A 220 24.90 33.37 15.84
N ARG A 221 25.12 33.74 17.11
CA ARG A 221 26.17 33.15 17.96
C ARG A 221 25.80 31.75 18.47
N ILE A 222 24.50 31.45 18.56
CA ILE A 222 24.00 30.13 18.95
C ILE A 222 24.27 29.12 17.83
N GLU A 223 24.09 29.53 16.57
CA GLU A 223 24.37 28.68 15.40
C GLU A 223 25.88 28.41 15.22
N GLU A 224 26.74 29.42 15.39
CA GLU A 224 28.20 29.23 15.35
C GLU A 224 28.72 28.33 16.49
N ALA A 225 28.18 28.47 17.71
CA ALA A 225 28.54 27.62 18.84
C ALA A 225 28.00 26.19 18.70
N ALA A 226 26.80 26.03 18.12
CA ALA A 226 26.19 24.74 17.84
C ALA A 226 26.97 23.92 16.79
N ALA A 227 27.76 24.56 15.92
CA ALA A 227 28.62 23.87 14.97
C ALA A 227 29.89 23.27 15.62
N ALA A 228 30.28 23.75 16.81
CA ALA A 228 31.53 23.36 17.48
C ALA A 228 31.35 22.30 18.58
N ILE A 229 30.12 22.09 19.07
CA ILE A 229 29.84 21.18 20.19
C ILE A 229 29.29 19.85 19.65
N PRO A 230 29.88 18.69 20.01
CA PRO A 230 29.34 17.39 19.63
C PRO A 230 27.91 17.18 20.18
N LEU A 231 27.03 16.62 19.35
CA LEU A 231 25.66 16.29 19.74
C LEU A 231 25.64 15.37 20.97
N ALA A 232 26.52 14.36 21.00
CA ALA A 232 26.58 13.42 22.11
C ALA A 232 26.84 14.09 23.45
N ASP A 233 27.69 15.12 23.48
CA ASP A 233 28.04 15.82 24.71
C ASP A 233 26.84 16.57 25.30
N VAL A 234 26.00 17.13 24.43
CA VAL A 234 24.83 17.93 24.84
C VAL A 234 23.62 17.05 25.18
N VAL A 235 23.36 16.02 24.38
CA VAL A 235 22.12 15.23 24.48
C VAL A 235 22.33 13.97 25.31
N PHE A 236 23.41 13.22 25.07
CA PHE A 236 23.58 11.87 25.60
C PHE A 236 24.49 11.78 26.84
N HIS A 237 25.51 12.65 26.96
CA HIS A 237 26.37 12.74 28.15
C HIS A 237 25.75 13.65 29.21
N ASN A 238 25.12 14.76 28.81
CA ASN A 238 24.33 15.61 29.69
C ASN A 238 22.84 15.25 29.64
N VAL A 239 22.49 14.12 30.24
CA VAL A 239 21.13 13.54 30.15
C VAL A 239 20.06 14.45 30.77
N GLY A 240 20.40 15.27 31.78
CA GLY A 240 19.41 16.11 32.47
C GLY A 240 18.89 17.27 31.60
N ILE A 241 17.56 17.39 31.50
CA ILE A 241 16.86 18.46 30.76
C ILE A 241 16.14 19.37 31.77
N THR A 242 16.19 20.69 31.58
CA THR A 242 15.36 21.62 32.38
C THR A 242 13.92 21.61 31.88
N GLN A 243 12.96 21.93 32.75
CA GLN A 243 11.52 21.93 32.39
C GLN A 243 11.22 22.88 31.23
N ASN A 244 11.81 24.08 31.22
CA ASN A 244 11.64 25.05 30.15
C ASN A 244 12.12 24.53 28.79
N VAL A 245 13.25 23.80 28.77
CA VAL A 245 13.76 23.19 27.52
C VAL A 245 12.83 22.08 27.04
N ALA A 246 12.32 21.24 27.94
CA ALA A 246 11.39 20.18 27.56
C ALA A 246 10.08 20.76 26.99
N GLN A 247 9.52 21.79 27.62
CA GLN A 247 8.33 22.49 27.12
C GLN A 247 8.58 23.14 25.76
N GLN A 248 9.72 23.83 25.59
CA GLN A 248 10.09 24.45 24.32
C GLN A 248 10.18 23.40 23.20
N VAL A 249 10.87 22.28 23.44
CA VAL A 249 10.98 21.20 22.45
C VAL A 249 9.60 20.66 22.06
N ILE A 250 8.71 20.45 23.02
CA ILE A 250 7.34 20.01 22.72
C ILE A 250 6.62 21.06 21.87
N SER A 251 6.64 22.33 22.28
CA SER A 251 5.97 23.40 21.52
C SER A 251 6.50 23.51 20.09
N ASP A 252 7.81 23.41 19.88
CA ASP A 252 8.44 23.48 18.55
C ASP A 252 8.03 22.29 17.67
N LEU A 253 7.87 21.09 18.26
CA LEU A 253 7.39 19.91 17.53
C LEU A 253 5.95 20.11 17.02
N PHE A 254 5.06 20.70 17.82
CA PHE A 254 3.65 20.91 17.44
C PHE A 254 3.41 22.09 16.49
N GLN A 255 4.32 23.06 16.41
CA GLN A 255 4.14 24.21 15.51
C GLN A 255 4.41 23.87 14.04
N ASP A 256 5.65 23.48 13.69
CA ASP A 256 6.06 23.40 12.28
C ASP A 256 6.88 22.18 11.89
N ASN A 257 7.05 21.21 12.79
CA ASN A 257 7.82 20.03 12.44
C ASN A 257 7.08 19.14 11.43
N PHE A 258 7.68 18.96 10.25
CA PHE A 258 7.11 18.20 9.13
C PHE A 258 6.86 16.72 9.45
N PHE A 259 7.80 16.09 10.17
CA PHE A 259 7.75 14.67 10.51
C PHE A 259 6.87 14.40 11.74
N TRP A 260 6.91 15.27 12.74
CA TRP A 260 6.07 15.17 13.93
C TRP A 260 4.58 15.30 13.60
N ASN A 261 4.23 16.19 12.66
CA ASN A 261 2.84 16.47 12.28
C ASN A 261 2.34 15.64 11.10
N PHE A 262 3.02 14.54 10.77
CA PHE A 262 2.58 13.59 9.74
C PHE A 262 2.33 14.20 8.34
N ARG A 263 2.91 15.39 8.05
CA ARG A 263 2.69 16.13 6.80
C ARG A 263 3.16 15.33 5.58
N PHE A 264 4.11 14.42 5.78
CA PHE A 264 4.59 13.48 4.76
C PHE A 264 3.54 12.47 4.28
N TRP A 265 2.54 12.13 5.09
CA TRP A 265 1.43 11.25 4.69
C TRP A 265 0.33 12.00 3.93
N ILE A 266 0.17 13.30 4.17
CA ILE A 266 -0.86 14.14 3.55
C ILE A 266 -0.55 14.40 2.06
N ALA A 267 0.71 14.65 1.70
CA ALA A 267 1.09 14.95 0.32
C ALA A 267 0.71 13.84 -0.70
N PRO A 268 0.88 12.54 -0.39
CA PRO A 268 0.53 11.46 -1.31
C PRO A 268 -0.89 10.89 -1.21
N CYS A 269 -1.72 11.31 -0.24
CA CYS A 269 -3.04 10.72 0.04
C CYS A 269 -4.15 11.78 0.20
N ARG A 270 -4.08 12.90 -0.51
CA ARG A 270 -5.06 14.00 -0.38
C ARG A 270 -6.50 13.58 -0.71
N GLU A 271 -6.62 12.53 -1.51
CA GLU A 271 -7.86 11.94 -1.97
C GLU A 271 -8.57 11.12 -0.87
N LEU A 272 -7.83 10.60 0.12
CA LEU A 272 -8.37 9.97 1.32
C LEU A 272 -8.58 11.08 2.35
N HIS A 273 -9.80 11.61 2.45
CA HIS A 273 -10.16 12.72 3.35
C HIS A 273 -9.96 12.35 4.84
N LEU A 274 -8.71 12.38 5.31
CA LEU A 274 -8.31 12.01 6.66
C LEU A 274 -7.63 13.18 7.34
N ASP A 275 -8.03 13.41 8.60
CA ASP A 275 -7.38 14.39 9.45
C ASP A 275 -6.17 13.76 10.14
N CYS A 276 -4.98 14.12 9.63
CA CYS A 276 -3.70 13.70 10.20
C CYS A 276 -3.22 14.59 11.36
N SER A 277 -3.98 15.62 11.74
CA SER A 277 -3.61 16.52 12.83
C SER A 277 -3.58 15.82 14.18
N TRP A 278 -2.89 16.43 15.15
CA TRP A 278 -2.92 15.95 16.52
C TRP A 278 -4.27 16.28 17.17
N PRO A 279 -4.86 15.38 17.97
CA PRO A 279 -6.02 15.70 18.78
C PRO A 279 -5.77 16.90 19.69
N SER A 280 -6.83 17.68 19.97
CA SER A 280 -6.77 18.80 20.92
C SER A 280 -6.36 18.31 22.31
N GLY A 281 -5.47 19.03 22.99
CA GLY A 281 -5.05 18.71 24.37
C GLY A 281 -3.79 17.82 24.46
N VAL A 282 -3.33 17.22 23.35
CA VAL A 282 -2.18 16.30 23.40
C VAL A 282 -0.86 17.02 23.68
N CYS A 283 -0.73 18.27 23.24
CA CYS A 283 0.45 19.08 23.55
C CYS A 283 0.58 19.29 25.07
N GLU A 284 -0.52 19.68 25.71
CA GLU A 284 -0.62 19.90 27.16
C GLU A 284 -0.41 18.59 27.94
N GLU A 285 -1.04 17.49 27.50
CA GLU A 285 -0.85 16.16 28.11
C GLU A 285 0.61 15.71 28.04
N LEU A 286 1.27 15.90 26.89
CA LEU A 286 2.67 15.52 26.71
C LEU A 286 3.60 16.38 27.59
N GLN A 287 3.29 17.67 27.74
CA GLN A 287 4.01 18.55 28.67
C GLN A 287 3.82 18.09 30.12
N GLU A 288 2.61 17.72 30.53
CA GLU A 288 2.33 17.19 31.87
C GLU A 288 3.09 15.88 32.10
N ARG A 289 3.00 14.92 31.18
CA ARG A 289 3.75 13.66 31.24
C ARG A 289 5.25 13.91 31.30
N ALA A 290 5.79 14.86 30.55
CA ALA A 290 7.20 15.22 30.62
C ALA A 290 7.61 15.77 32.01
N LEU A 291 6.73 16.55 32.66
CA LEU A 291 6.97 17.02 34.03
C LEU A 291 6.99 15.87 35.04
N THR A 292 6.21 14.81 34.84
CA THR A 292 6.24 13.62 35.71
C THR A 292 7.56 12.84 35.63
N LEU A 293 8.33 12.99 34.56
CA LEU A 293 9.67 12.43 34.39
C LEU A 293 10.74 13.19 35.18
N ALA A 294 10.40 14.32 35.80
CA ALA A 294 11.30 15.04 36.70
C ALA A 294 11.60 14.16 37.92
N THR A 295 12.86 13.75 38.06
CA THR A 295 13.30 12.81 39.10
C THR A 295 12.79 13.19 40.50
N ALA A 296 12.04 12.28 41.12
CA ALA A 296 11.70 12.33 42.53
C ALA A 296 12.97 12.07 43.37
N SER A 297 13.81 13.10 43.51
CA SER A 297 14.91 13.09 44.47
C SER A 297 14.34 12.97 45.89
N ARG A 298 14.95 12.10 46.72
CA ARG A 298 14.65 11.93 48.16
C ARG A 298 14.76 13.24 48.98
N ASN A 299 15.31 14.31 48.41
CA ASN A 299 15.37 15.64 49.01
C ASN A 299 14.37 16.58 48.31
N THR A 300 13.09 16.34 48.56
CA THR A 300 11.94 17.05 47.99
C THR A 300 11.86 18.53 48.38
N LEU A 301 12.60 18.99 49.40
CA LEU A 301 12.46 20.31 50.00
C LEU A 301 13.49 21.37 49.56
N LEU A 302 14.54 21.01 48.79
CA LEU A 302 15.68 21.93 48.58
C LEU A 302 16.06 22.26 47.13
N ASN A 303 15.46 21.64 46.11
CA ASN A 303 15.82 21.93 44.71
C ASN A 303 14.62 22.42 43.90
N THR A 304 14.58 23.74 43.67
CA THR A 304 13.68 24.45 42.75
C THR A 304 13.94 24.13 41.27
N ASN A 305 14.99 23.37 40.94
CA ASN A 305 15.39 23.02 39.57
C ASN A 305 15.44 21.50 39.38
N ARG A 306 14.29 20.81 39.38
CA ARG A 306 14.26 19.37 39.04
C ARG A 306 14.55 19.19 37.56
N LYS A 307 15.56 18.36 37.24
CA LYS A 307 15.89 17.97 35.87
C LYS A 307 15.08 16.73 35.48
N ILE A 308 14.58 16.75 34.25
CA ILE A 308 13.93 15.64 33.56
C ILE A 308 15.03 14.72 33.01
N ASP A 309 14.84 13.41 33.12
CA ASP A 309 15.71 12.44 32.47
C ASP A 309 15.51 12.49 30.94
N GLY A 310 16.57 12.85 30.21
CA GLY A 310 16.53 13.01 28.77
C GLY A 310 16.33 11.71 27.99
N ASP A 311 16.83 10.57 28.49
CA ASP A 311 16.58 9.29 27.80
C ASP A 311 15.10 8.90 27.94
N ALA A 312 14.51 9.12 29.12
CA ALA A 312 13.08 8.89 29.36
C ALA A 312 12.20 9.89 28.58
N PHE A 313 12.66 11.14 28.43
CA PHE A 313 11.96 12.15 27.63
C PHE A 313 11.95 11.79 26.14
N LEU A 314 13.09 11.37 25.58
CA LEU A 314 13.17 10.90 24.19
C LEU A 314 12.29 9.67 23.95
N GLU A 315 12.26 8.75 24.91
CA GLU A 315 11.37 7.59 24.87
C GLU A 315 9.89 8.01 24.85
N LEU A 316 9.48 8.91 25.76
CA LEU A 316 8.11 9.43 25.82
C LEU A 316 7.66 10.06 24.50
N LEU A 317 8.51 10.91 23.88
CA LEU A 317 8.18 11.56 22.61
C LEU A 317 8.05 10.54 21.48
N LEU A 318 8.96 9.56 21.40
CA LEU A 318 8.93 8.55 20.36
C LEU A 318 7.74 7.59 20.52
N GLU A 319 7.38 7.24 21.76
CA GLU A 319 6.21 6.43 22.08
C GLU A 319 4.93 7.15 21.66
N ALA A 320 4.75 8.41 22.08
CA ALA A 320 3.59 9.22 21.71
C ALA A 320 3.42 9.33 20.19
N TRP A 321 4.52 9.59 19.47
CA TRP A 321 4.49 9.61 18.00
C TRP A 321 4.14 8.23 17.41
N THR A 322 4.71 7.15 17.95
CA THR A 322 4.46 5.79 17.46
C THR A 322 3.00 5.38 17.65
N ASP A 323 2.38 5.74 18.78
CA ASP A 323 0.98 5.43 19.05
C ASP A 323 0.05 6.21 18.12
N ARG A 324 0.33 7.50 17.89
CA ARG A 324 -0.42 8.28 16.91
C ARG A 324 -0.23 7.74 15.50
N ALA A 325 0.98 7.34 15.13
CA ALA A 325 1.26 6.69 13.85
C ALA A 325 0.43 5.41 13.67
N LYS A 326 0.36 4.55 14.69
CA LYS A 326 -0.48 3.33 14.67
C LYS A 326 -1.96 3.66 14.44
N GLN A 327 -2.49 4.66 15.13
CA GLN A 327 -3.87 5.11 14.95
C GLN A 327 -4.14 5.63 13.53
N LEU A 328 -3.28 6.51 13.02
CA LEU A 328 -3.39 7.07 11.68
C LEU A 328 -3.29 5.99 10.60
N HIS A 329 -2.41 5.00 10.78
CA HIS A 329 -2.35 3.84 9.89
C HIS A 329 -3.64 3.03 9.88
N ALA A 330 -4.26 2.79 11.03
CA ALA A 330 -5.53 2.09 11.10
C ALA A 330 -6.67 2.89 10.42
N LEU A 331 -6.68 4.22 10.58
CA LEU A 331 -7.63 5.10 9.89
C LEU A 331 -7.42 5.09 8.36
N LEU A 332 -6.17 5.15 7.91
CA LEU A 332 -5.82 5.04 6.49
C LEU A 332 -6.26 3.70 5.89
N GLU A 333 -6.09 2.60 6.64
CA GLU A 333 -6.54 1.27 6.21
C GLU A 333 -8.07 1.22 6.09
N SER A 334 -8.79 1.68 7.11
CA SER A 334 -10.25 1.72 7.06
C SER A 334 -10.78 2.59 5.93
N ALA A 335 -10.16 3.75 5.67
CA ALA A 335 -10.55 4.62 4.56
C ALA A 335 -10.28 3.96 3.20
N THR A 336 -9.13 3.29 3.07
CA THR A 336 -8.78 2.53 1.87
C THR A 336 -9.79 1.41 1.60
N ASP A 337 -10.17 0.64 2.63
CA ASP A 337 -11.16 -0.44 2.52
C ASP A 337 -12.54 0.09 2.11
N LEU A 338 -12.97 1.23 2.67
CA LEU A 338 -14.24 1.87 2.31
C LEU A 338 -14.27 2.30 0.84
N GLU A 339 -13.20 2.92 0.36
CA GLU A 339 -13.10 3.38 -1.04
C GLU A 339 -13.02 2.22 -2.03
N GLU A 340 -12.30 1.14 -1.70
CA GLU A 340 -12.24 -0.08 -2.51
C GLU A 340 -13.62 -0.76 -2.60
N ASN A 341 -14.37 -0.80 -1.48
CA ASN A 341 -15.73 -1.34 -1.45
C ASN A 341 -16.70 -0.51 -2.28
N ALA A 342 -16.67 0.83 -2.13
CA ALA A 342 -17.49 1.75 -2.90
C ALA A 342 -17.19 1.64 -4.41
N SER A 343 -15.90 1.56 -4.77
CA SER A 343 -15.47 1.37 -6.16
C SER A 343 -15.94 0.03 -6.73
N SER A 344 -15.86 -1.05 -5.95
CA SER A 344 -16.32 -2.38 -6.34
C SER A 344 -17.84 -2.42 -6.54
N GLU A 345 -18.60 -1.74 -5.69
CA GLU A 345 -20.05 -1.62 -5.80
C GLU A 345 -20.46 -0.79 -7.02
N LEU A 346 -19.75 0.30 -7.30
CA LEU A 346 -19.97 1.11 -8.50
C LEU A 346 -19.74 0.30 -9.79
N LEU A 347 -18.63 -0.47 -9.84
CA LEU A 347 -18.34 -1.35 -10.98
C LEU A 347 -19.42 -2.43 -11.15
N ARG A 348 -19.87 -3.04 -10.05
CA ARG A 348 -20.96 -4.02 -10.07
C ARG A 348 -22.25 -3.41 -10.61
N SER A 349 -22.61 -2.21 -10.14
CA SER A 349 -23.80 -1.49 -10.60
C SER A 349 -23.72 -1.16 -12.09
N ARG A 350 -22.57 -0.67 -12.57
CA ARG A 350 -22.33 -0.40 -14.00
C ARG A 350 -22.39 -1.67 -14.84
N GLN A 351 -21.84 -2.78 -14.36
CA GLN A 351 -21.91 -4.07 -15.04
C GLN A 351 -23.36 -4.55 -15.17
N VAL A 352 -24.16 -4.48 -14.10
CA VAL A 352 -25.60 -4.82 -14.16
C VAL A 352 -26.36 -3.92 -15.14
N MET A 353 -26.04 -2.63 -15.17
CA MET A 353 -26.63 -1.69 -16.14
C MET A 353 -26.22 -2.04 -17.58
N GLN A 354 -24.98 -2.46 -17.82
CA GLN A 354 -24.50 -2.87 -19.13
C GLN A 354 -25.12 -4.21 -19.56
N ASP A 355 -25.24 -5.17 -18.65
CA ASP A 355 -25.86 -6.48 -18.90
C ASP A 355 -27.35 -6.32 -19.23
N SER A 356 -28.06 -5.44 -18.51
CA SER A 356 -29.46 -5.12 -18.82
C SER A 356 -29.61 -4.40 -20.17
N ARG A 357 -28.70 -3.49 -20.52
CA ARG A 357 -28.66 -2.86 -21.87
C ARG A 357 -28.33 -3.86 -22.98
N MET A 358 -27.46 -4.84 -22.72
CA MET A 358 -27.13 -5.91 -23.66
C MET A 358 -28.32 -6.85 -23.89
N GLN A 359 -29.15 -7.09 -22.87
CA GLN A 359 -30.39 -7.85 -23.00
C GLN A 359 -31.48 -7.12 -23.81
N HIS A 360 -31.48 -5.78 -23.84
CA HIS A 360 -32.50 -4.96 -24.50
C HIS A 360 -31.96 -4.14 -25.69
N ARG A 361 -31.12 -4.73 -26.55
CA ARG A 361 -30.73 -4.06 -27.80
C ARG A 361 -31.97 -3.91 -28.71
N PRO A 362 -32.35 -2.70 -29.17
CA PRO A 362 -33.46 -2.54 -30.10
C PRO A 362 -33.18 -3.28 -31.42
N ILE A 363 -34.23 -3.72 -32.11
CA ILE A 363 -34.12 -4.47 -33.39
C ILE A 363 -33.44 -3.55 -34.42
N SER A 364 -32.35 -4.02 -35.04
CA SER A 364 -31.62 -3.27 -36.07
C SER A 364 -32.42 -3.20 -37.39
N ASN A 365 -32.07 -2.27 -38.28
CA ASN A 365 -32.75 -2.16 -39.58
C ASN A 365 -32.57 -3.42 -40.44
N GLU A 366 -31.41 -4.07 -40.37
CA GLU A 366 -31.15 -5.34 -41.07
C GLU A 366 -31.95 -6.50 -40.48
N GLU A 367 -32.05 -6.56 -39.14
CA GLU A 367 -32.88 -7.55 -38.45
C GLU A 367 -34.36 -7.36 -38.80
N ARG A 368 -34.85 -6.12 -38.90
CA ARG A 368 -36.22 -5.82 -39.38
C ARG A 368 -36.42 -6.28 -40.81
N GLN A 369 -35.49 -5.99 -41.72
CA GLN A 369 -35.58 -6.44 -43.11
C GLN A 369 -35.57 -7.97 -43.21
N PHE A 370 -34.75 -8.64 -42.39
CA PHE A 370 -34.74 -10.09 -42.31
C PHE A 370 -36.06 -10.65 -41.76
N PHE A 371 -36.65 -10.02 -40.74
CA PHE A 371 -37.96 -10.42 -40.20
C PHE A 371 -39.08 -10.20 -41.22
N ASP A 372 -39.08 -9.09 -41.95
CA ASP A 372 -40.03 -8.83 -43.03
C ASP A 372 -39.92 -9.89 -44.14
N GLN A 373 -38.70 -10.26 -44.54
CA GLN A 373 -38.49 -11.36 -45.50
C GLN A 373 -39.00 -12.71 -44.99
N LEU A 374 -38.86 -12.99 -43.70
CA LEU A 374 -39.40 -14.22 -43.10
C LEU A 374 -40.94 -14.19 -43.08
N ILE A 375 -41.55 -13.04 -42.80
CA ILE A 375 -43.00 -12.88 -42.84
C ILE A 375 -43.52 -13.06 -44.26
N ASP A 376 -42.85 -12.50 -45.27
CA ASP A 376 -43.24 -12.64 -46.67
C ASP A 376 -43.04 -14.08 -47.18
N GLU A 377 -42.00 -14.78 -46.71
CA GLU A 377 -41.70 -16.15 -47.14
C GLU A 377 -42.56 -17.21 -46.43
N TYR A 378 -42.81 -17.03 -45.13
CA TYR A 378 -43.56 -17.99 -44.31
C TYR A 378 -45.00 -17.55 -44.01
N TRP A 379 -45.42 -16.37 -44.45
CA TRP A 379 -46.79 -15.86 -44.31
C TRP A 379 -47.30 -15.89 -42.86
N ASN A 380 -46.45 -15.54 -41.89
CA ASN A 380 -46.69 -15.65 -40.44
C ASN A 380 -46.79 -17.09 -39.86
N ALA A 381 -46.53 -18.13 -40.66
CA ALA A 381 -46.42 -19.50 -40.15
C ALA A 381 -45.15 -19.71 -39.29
N PRO A 382 -45.10 -20.78 -38.46
CA PRO A 382 -43.91 -21.10 -37.68
C PRO A 382 -42.65 -21.26 -38.55
N VAL A 383 -41.65 -20.41 -38.31
CA VAL A 383 -40.39 -20.40 -39.06
C VAL A 383 -39.50 -21.56 -38.61
N SER A 384 -38.95 -22.29 -39.57
CA SER A 384 -37.93 -23.33 -39.34
C SER A 384 -36.56 -22.70 -39.11
N TRP A 385 -36.31 -22.28 -37.87
CA TRP A 385 -35.06 -21.63 -37.46
C TRP A 385 -33.82 -22.52 -37.59
N SER A 386 -33.98 -23.84 -37.61
CA SER A 386 -32.90 -24.82 -37.81
C SER A 386 -32.58 -25.09 -39.28
N SER A 387 -33.34 -24.55 -40.22
CA SER A 387 -33.07 -24.76 -41.65
C SER A 387 -31.77 -24.09 -42.10
N ALA A 388 -31.02 -24.77 -42.98
CA ALA A 388 -29.75 -24.24 -43.51
C ALA A 388 -29.92 -22.89 -44.23
N LYS A 389 -31.09 -22.66 -44.85
CA LYS A 389 -31.44 -21.41 -45.53
C LYS A 389 -31.58 -20.24 -44.55
N VAL A 390 -32.28 -20.45 -43.43
CA VAL A 390 -32.47 -19.44 -42.38
C VAL A 390 -31.15 -19.22 -41.63
N GLN A 391 -30.42 -20.27 -41.29
CA GLN A 391 -29.09 -20.18 -40.67
C GLN A 391 -28.07 -19.42 -41.52
N GLY A 392 -28.08 -19.63 -42.85
CA GLY A 392 -27.22 -18.90 -43.78
C GLY A 392 -27.52 -17.40 -43.84
N ARG A 393 -28.81 -17.01 -43.76
CA ARG A 393 -29.21 -15.60 -43.71
C ARG A 393 -28.90 -14.96 -42.35
N ILE A 394 -29.08 -15.68 -41.24
CA ILE A 394 -28.69 -15.21 -39.90
C ILE A 394 -27.18 -14.97 -39.83
N ALA A 395 -26.37 -15.83 -40.45
CA ALA A 395 -24.92 -15.67 -40.50
C ALA A 395 -24.45 -14.43 -41.27
N ALA A 396 -25.31 -13.85 -42.13
CA ALA A 396 -25.05 -12.67 -42.92
C ALA A 396 -25.46 -11.35 -42.23
N LEU A 397 -26.13 -11.40 -41.08
CA LEU A 397 -26.48 -10.21 -40.30
C LEU A 397 -25.21 -9.57 -39.70
N GLU A 398 -25.10 -8.25 -39.79
CA GLU A 398 -23.93 -7.50 -39.31
C GLU A 398 -23.69 -7.70 -37.80
N TYR A 399 -24.77 -7.96 -37.03
CA TYR A 399 -24.72 -8.27 -35.60
C TYR A 399 -25.06 -9.75 -35.32
N ARG A 400 -24.08 -10.48 -34.76
CA ARG A 400 -24.29 -11.87 -34.31
C ARG A 400 -25.02 -11.93 -32.97
N ARG A 401 -26.35 -11.84 -32.98
CA ARG A 401 -27.17 -12.19 -31.82
C ARG A 401 -27.34 -13.71 -31.71
N PRO A 402 -27.43 -14.27 -30.48
CA PRO A 402 -27.82 -15.66 -30.28
C PRO A 402 -29.17 -15.98 -30.94
N LEU A 403 -29.29 -17.18 -31.52
CA LEU A 403 -30.52 -17.63 -32.21
C LEU A 403 -31.77 -17.50 -31.33
N THR A 404 -31.64 -17.83 -30.04
CA THR A 404 -32.72 -17.75 -29.05
C THR A 404 -33.23 -16.32 -28.85
N GLN A 405 -32.34 -15.32 -28.89
CA GLN A 405 -32.72 -13.91 -28.80
C GLN A 405 -33.40 -13.42 -30.09
N LEU A 406 -32.91 -13.85 -31.27
CA LEU A 406 -33.56 -13.53 -32.55
C LEU A 406 -34.97 -14.11 -32.65
N GLN A 407 -35.18 -15.33 -32.15
CA GLN A 407 -36.50 -15.96 -32.07
C GLN A 407 -37.48 -15.17 -31.19
N GLN A 408 -37.02 -14.72 -30.01
CA GLN A 408 -37.82 -13.90 -29.10
C GLN A 408 -38.17 -12.54 -29.72
N LEU A 409 -37.20 -11.88 -30.36
CA LEU A 409 -37.40 -10.60 -31.04
C LEU A 409 -38.35 -10.73 -32.24
N TYR A 410 -38.25 -11.80 -33.02
CA TYR A 410 -39.18 -12.08 -34.11
C TYR A 410 -40.62 -12.31 -33.61
N ALA A 411 -40.79 -13.06 -32.51
CA ALA A 411 -42.11 -13.28 -31.93
C ALA A 411 -42.75 -11.96 -31.46
N ILE A 412 -41.97 -11.08 -30.82
CA ILE A 412 -42.42 -9.73 -30.43
C ILE A 412 -42.74 -8.89 -31.68
N TYR A 413 -41.88 -8.92 -32.70
CA TYR A 413 -42.05 -8.18 -33.95
C TYR A 413 -43.36 -8.57 -34.66
N VAL A 414 -43.65 -9.87 -34.78
CA VAL A 414 -44.91 -10.37 -35.37
C VAL A 414 -46.12 -9.98 -34.52
N ALA A 415 -46.00 -10.01 -33.19
CA ALA A 415 -47.07 -9.61 -32.27
C ALA A 415 -47.37 -8.09 -32.28
N GLU A 416 -46.46 -7.27 -32.79
CA GLU A 416 -46.61 -5.81 -32.94
C GLU A 416 -47.05 -5.38 -34.36
N LEU A 417 -47.12 -6.31 -35.33
CA LEU A 417 -47.52 -5.98 -36.71
C LEU A 417 -48.97 -5.45 -36.79
N PRO A 418 -49.27 -4.53 -37.71
CA PRO A 418 -50.64 -4.11 -37.98
C PRO A 418 -51.54 -5.30 -38.39
N PRO A 419 -52.85 -5.30 -38.06
CA PRO A 419 -53.77 -6.39 -38.42
C PRO A 419 -53.78 -6.71 -39.92
N SER A 420 -53.58 -5.72 -40.78
CA SER A 420 -53.53 -5.87 -42.24
C SER A 420 -52.34 -6.69 -42.75
N ARG A 421 -51.29 -6.89 -41.94
CA ARG A 421 -50.12 -7.71 -42.27
C ARG A 421 -50.11 -9.09 -41.58
N ARG A 422 -51.08 -9.34 -40.69
CA ARG A 422 -51.28 -10.65 -40.04
C ARG A 422 -52.22 -11.51 -40.89
N LEU A 423 -51.80 -11.80 -42.12
CA LEU A 423 -52.61 -12.47 -43.14
C LEU A 423 -53.13 -13.88 -42.73
N TRP A 424 -52.56 -14.48 -41.68
CA TRP A 424 -52.90 -15.83 -41.18
C TRP A 424 -53.12 -15.85 -39.66
N GLU A 425 -53.85 -14.86 -39.13
CA GLU A 425 -54.38 -14.94 -37.77
C GLU A 425 -55.60 -15.88 -37.77
N TRP A 426 -55.36 -17.18 -37.56
CA TRP A 426 -56.37 -18.25 -37.63
C TRP A 426 -57.63 -17.98 -36.79
N SER A 427 -57.53 -17.15 -35.75
CA SER A 427 -58.66 -16.71 -34.93
C SER A 427 -59.64 -15.77 -35.64
N ASN A 428 -59.25 -15.17 -36.77
CA ASN A 428 -60.11 -14.32 -37.60
C ASN A 428 -60.71 -15.05 -38.80
N TRP A 429 -60.34 -16.32 -39.02
CA TRP A 429 -60.89 -17.13 -40.10
C TRP A 429 -62.15 -17.85 -39.60
N HIS A 430 -63.30 -17.45 -40.12
CA HIS A 430 -64.53 -18.21 -39.93
C HIS A 430 -64.43 -19.48 -40.79
N TRP A 431 -64.48 -20.65 -40.16
CA TRP A 431 -64.57 -21.92 -40.88
C TRP A 431 -65.88 -21.93 -41.68
N GLU A 432 -65.78 -21.82 -43.00
CA GLU A 432 -66.91 -22.03 -43.90
C GLU A 432 -66.98 -23.52 -44.26
N THR A 433 -68.15 -24.12 -44.12
CA THR A 433 -68.42 -25.56 -44.36
C THR A 433 -68.14 -26.02 -45.79
N GLU A 434 -67.86 -25.11 -46.72
CA GLU A 434 -67.64 -25.40 -48.14
C GLU A 434 -66.16 -25.69 -48.48
N TRP A 435 -65.25 -25.54 -47.52
CA TRP A 435 -63.80 -25.68 -47.73
C TRP A 435 -63.29 -27.11 -47.48
N GLU A 436 -64.17 -28.11 -47.57
CA GLU A 436 -63.81 -29.53 -47.60
C GLU A 436 -63.19 -29.89 -48.97
N TRP A 437 -61.91 -29.56 -49.16
CA TRP A 437 -61.14 -30.08 -50.29
C TRP A 437 -60.88 -31.58 -50.08
N GLY A 438 -61.75 -32.40 -50.67
CA GLY A 438 -61.48 -33.80 -51.01
C GLY A 438 -61.68 -34.78 -49.86
N ALA A 439 -62.87 -35.35 -49.78
CA ALA A 439 -63.09 -36.61 -49.07
C ALA A 439 -62.11 -37.67 -49.58
N LEU A 440 -61.19 -38.12 -48.71
CA LEU A 440 -60.39 -39.31 -48.90
C LEU A 440 -61.33 -40.52 -48.93
N VAL A 441 -61.72 -40.97 -50.13
CA VAL A 441 -62.39 -42.26 -50.29
C VAL A 441 -61.35 -43.35 -50.08
N VAL A 442 -61.38 -43.98 -48.91
CA VAL A 442 -60.69 -45.25 -48.66
C VAL A 442 -61.46 -46.32 -49.42
N ILE A 443 -60.86 -46.85 -50.50
CA ILE A 443 -61.34 -48.06 -51.16
C ILE A 443 -60.58 -49.22 -50.51
N ASP A 444 -61.27 -49.99 -49.67
CA ASP A 444 -60.77 -51.27 -49.18
C ASP A 444 -60.69 -52.27 -50.35
N GLN A 445 -59.50 -52.83 -50.60
CA GLN A 445 -59.30 -54.10 -51.29
C GLN A 445 -58.39 -55.00 -50.47
#